data_AF-A0A0C9ZUN3-F1
#
_entry.id   AF-A0A0C9ZUN3-F1
#
_cell.length_a   1.000
_cell.length_b   1.000
_cell.length_c   1.000
_cell.angle_alpha   90.00
_cell.angle_beta   90.00
_cell.angle_gamma   90.00
#
_symmetry.space_group_name_H-M   'P 1'
#
loop_
_entity.id
_entity.type
_entity.pdbx_description
1 polymer ?
#
loop_
_entity_poly.entity_id
_entity_poly.type
_entity_poly.pdbx_seq_one_letter_code
_entity_poly.pdbx_strand_id
1 'polypeptide(L)'
;MWAKSPRFERTKQIDPNVLSNSFTKLVANLPKRLISLYMYFRTRHISLNQHLHRIKRSITPNCPICADSEETIHHFLFVCPQYDRERFVLSRKLGRKASSLPFLLTDPSAMEHFLRYVNSTGRLKSSFGEVLLPPAPVKQ
;
A
#
# COMPACT_ATOMS: atom_id res chain seq x y z
N MET A 1 -2.73 -14.27 23.32
CA MET A 1 -3.68 -13.75 22.31
C MET A 1 -3.02 -12.63 21.50
N TRP A 2 -3.01 -12.74 20.16
CA TRP A 2 -2.43 -11.74 19.25
C TRP A 2 -3.04 -10.34 19.38
N ALA A 3 -4.32 -10.27 19.76
CA ALA A 3 -5.07 -9.03 20.01
C ALA A 3 -4.47 -8.13 21.11
N LYS A 4 -3.57 -8.63 21.95
CA LYS A 4 -2.87 -7.85 22.99
C LYS A 4 -1.48 -7.35 22.56
N SER A 5 -1.08 -7.59 21.31
CA SER A 5 0.28 -7.29 20.84
C SER A 5 0.41 -5.87 20.25
N PRO A 6 1.59 -5.24 20.29
CA PRO A 6 1.84 -3.96 19.60
C PRO A 6 1.58 -4.00 18.09
N ARG A 7 1.62 -5.18 17.47
CA ARG A 7 1.35 -5.37 16.04
C ARG A 7 -0.15 -5.24 15.72
N PHE A 8 -0.98 -5.69 16.65
CA PHE A 8 -2.43 -5.57 16.54
C PHE A 8 -2.84 -4.10 16.54
N GLU A 9 -2.33 -3.31 17.49
CA GLU A 9 -2.63 -1.88 17.62
C GLU A 9 -2.28 -1.10 16.33
N ARG A 10 -1.11 -1.37 15.74
CA ARG A 10 -0.70 -0.74 14.47
C ARG A 10 -1.61 -1.12 13.30
N THR A 11 -2.08 -2.36 13.24
CA THR A 11 -2.98 -2.81 12.18
C THR A 11 -4.37 -2.22 12.36
N LYS A 12 -4.84 -2.08 13.61
CA LYS A 12 -6.12 -1.49 13.98
C LYS A 12 -6.23 -0.01 13.57
N GLN A 13 -5.11 0.73 13.58
CA GLN A 13 -5.06 2.10 13.06
C GLN A 13 -5.35 2.20 11.55
N ILE A 14 -5.06 1.15 10.79
CA ILE A 14 -5.31 1.08 9.34
C ILE A 14 -6.70 0.50 9.06
N ASP A 15 -7.05 -0.57 9.76
CA ASP A 15 -8.35 -1.23 9.65
C ASP A 15 -8.91 -1.52 11.04
N PRO A 16 -9.91 -0.74 11.50
CA PRO A 16 -10.53 -0.98 12.79
C PRO A 16 -11.24 -2.34 12.85
N ASN A 17 -11.58 -2.91 11.69
CA ASN A 17 -12.29 -4.17 11.54
C ASN A 17 -11.34 -5.35 11.26
N VAL A 18 -10.05 -5.25 11.63
CA VAL A 18 -9.03 -6.28 11.36
C VAL A 18 -9.39 -7.70 11.85
N LEU A 19 -10.21 -7.82 12.90
CA LEU A 19 -10.66 -9.12 13.43
C LEU A 19 -11.91 -9.68 12.73
N SER A 20 -12.52 -8.90 11.83
CA SER A 20 -13.70 -9.32 11.07
C SER A 20 -13.32 -9.96 9.74
N ASN A 21 -14.27 -10.70 9.15
CA ASN A 21 -14.15 -11.22 7.78
C ASN A 21 -14.27 -10.13 6.69
N SER A 22 -14.19 -8.84 7.04
CA SER A 22 -14.26 -7.75 6.05
C SER A 22 -13.11 -7.82 5.06
N PHE A 23 -11.88 -8.06 5.53
CA PHE A 23 -10.72 -8.17 4.64
C PHE A 23 -10.81 -9.38 3.72
N THR A 24 -11.23 -10.54 4.23
CA THR A 24 -11.38 -11.75 3.41
C THR A 24 -12.43 -11.54 2.31
N LYS A 25 -13.52 -10.82 2.60
CA LYS A 25 -14.51 -10.40 1.60
C LYS A 25 -13.92 -9.40 0.58
N LEU A 26 -13.17 -8.40 1.06
CA LEU A 26 -12.53 -7.37 0.22
C LEU A 26 -11.61 -7.98 -0.84
N VAL A 27 -10.83 -8.97 -0.43
CA VAL A 27 -9.79 -9.56 -1.30
C VAL A 27 -10.22 -10.87 -1.99
N ALA A 28 -11.47 -11.31 -1.79
CA ALA A 28 -11.94 -12.64 -2.25
C ALA A 28 -11.74 -12.88 -3.75
N ASN A 29 -11.93 -11.84 -4.57
CA ASN A 29 -11.84 -11.91 -6.03
C ASN A 29 -10.47 -11.46 -6.57
N LEU A 30 -9.48 -11.22 -5.71
CA LEU A 30 -8.17 -10.78 -6.15
C LEU A 30 -7.21 -11.96 -6.39
N PRO A 31 -6.31 -11.85 -7.38
CA PRO A 31 -5.15 -12.73 -7.48
C PRO A 31 -4.35 -12.73 -6.17
N LYS A 32 -3.86 -13.91 -5.75
CA LYS A 32 -3.08 -14.09 -4.51
C LYS A 32 -1.97 -13.05 -4.33
N ARG A 33 -1.31 -12.66 -5.42
CA ARG A 33 -0.24 -11.66 -5.43
C ARG A 33 -0.69 -10.27 -4.94
N LEU A 34 -1.89 -9.85 -5.35
CA LEU A 34 -2.48 -8.58 -4.91
C LEU A 34 -2.89 -8.65 -3.45
N ILE A 35 -3.43 -9.80 -3.00
CA ILE A 35 -3.72 -10.04 -1.59
C ILE A 35 -2.45 -9.90 -0.74
N SER A 36 -1.34 -10.52 -1.19
CA SER A 36 -0.05 -10.39 -0.53
C SER A 36 0.40 -8.93 -0.47
N LEU A 37 0.31 -8.19 -1.57
CA LEU A 37 0.67 -6.76 -1.59
C LEU A 37 -0.11 -5.97 -0.52
N TYR A 38 -1.44 -6.12 -0.46
CA TYR A 38 -2.27 -5.48 0.56
C TYR A 38 -1.87 -5.87 1.98
N MET A 39 -1.64 -7.16 2.21
CA MET A 39 -1.21 -7.65 3.53
C MET A 39 0.12 -7.04 3.95
N TYR A 40 1.06 -6.86 3.01
CA TYR A 40 2.36 -6.26 3.29
C TYR A 40 2.23 -4.77 3.62
N PHE A 41 1.35 -4.03 2.94
CA PHE A 41 1.03 -2.65 3.31
C PHE A 41 0.38 -2.57 4.70
N ARG A 42 -0.66 -3.39 4.97
CA ARG A 42 -1.38 -3.38 6.25
C ARG A 42 -0.51 -3.76 7.44
N THR A 43 0.41 -4.70 7.25
CA THR A 43 1.35 -5.14 8.30
C THR A 43 2.62 -4.29 8.36
N ARG A 44 2.76 -3.27 7.50
CA ARG A 44 3.95 -2.43 7.37
C ARG A 44 5.23 -3.23 7.10
N HIS A 45 5.10 -4.30 6.31
CA HIS A 45 6.18 -5.18 5.87
C HIS A 45 6.51 -5.02 4.39
N ILE A 46 5.97 -3.99 3.75
CA ILE A 46 6.25 -3.71 2.34
C ILE A 46 7.74 -3.47 2.10
N SER A 47 8.25 -3.85 0.94
CA SER A 47 9.66 -3.78 0.55
C SER A 47 10.15 -2.35 0.21
N LEU A 48 9.87 -1.42 1.11
CA LEU A 48 10.45 -0.07 1.12
C LEU A 48 11.68 -0.05 2.04
N ASN A 49 12.61 0.89 1.81
CA ASN A 49 13.92 0.90 2.44
C ASN A 49 13.86 0.96 3.98
N GLN A 50 12.88 1.65 4.57
CA GLN A 50 12.70 1.64 6.03
C GLN A 50 12.52 0.20 6.56
N HIS A 51 11.66 -0.59 5.93
CA HIS A 51 11.43 -1.98 6.34
C HIS A 51 12.64 -2.85 6.02
N LEU A 52 13.21 -2.72 4.82
CA LEU A 52 14.37 -3.49 4.38
C LEU A 52 15.59 -3.27 5.27
N HIS A 53 15.84 -2.02 5.69
CA HIS A 53 16.91 -1.68 6.62
C HIS A 53 16.68 -2.35 7.99
N ARG A 54 15.45 -2.31 8.52
CA ARG A 54 15.10 -2.98 9.78
C ARG A 54 15.40 -4.48 9.76
N ILE A 55 15.26 -5.14 8.61
CA ILE A 55 15.57 -6.57 8.44
C ILE A 55 16.97 -6.84 7.86
N LYS A 56 17.85 -5.82 7.84
CA LYS A 56 19.23 -5.90 7.34
C LYS A 56 19.35 -6.31 5.86
N ARG A 57 18.36 -5.95 5.04
CA ARG A 57 18.33 -6.17 3.58
C ARG A 57 18.62 -4.91 2.76
N SER A 58 18.63 -3.73 3.40
CA SER A 58 19.11 -2.47 2.82
C SER A 58 20.19 -1.89 3.71
N ILE A 59 21.17 -1.21 3.11
CA ILE A 59 22.24 -0.50 3.83
C ILE A 59 21.67 0.73 4.54
N THR A 60 20.65 1.37 3.96
CA THR A 60 20.05 2.60 4.50
C THR A 60 18.52 2.51 4.56
N PRO A 61 17.86 3.20 5.51
CA PRO A 61 16.40 3.31 5.54
C PRO A 61 15.85 4.40 4.60
N ASN A 62 16.74 5.20 4.00
CA ASN A 62 16.40 6.42 3.28
C ASN A 62 15.81 6.15 1.90
N CYS A 63 14.99 7.09 1.43
CA CYS A 63 14.53 7.12 0.05
C CYS A 63 15.73 7.30 -0.89
N PRO A 64 15.80 6.54 -2.00
CA PRO A 64 16.90 6.70 -2.96
C PRO A 64 16.87 8.05 -3.71
N ILE A 65 15.73 8.75 -3.72
CA ILE A 65 15.55 10.02 -4.44
C ILE A 65 15.62 11.21 -3.48
N CYS A 66 15.00 11.09 -2.31
CA CYS A 66 14.90 12.19 -1.35
C CYS A 66 16.04 12.12 -0.35
N ALA A 67 16.88 13.16 -0.31
CA ALA A 67 17.89 13.30 0.74
C ALA A 67 17.22 13.33 2.12
N ASP A 68 17.84 12.65 3.09
CA ASP A 68 17.51 12.71 4.52
C ASP A 68 16.06 12.36 4.93
N SER A 69 15.36 11.60 4.10
CA SER A 69 14.02 11.10 4.45
C SER A 69 13.94 9.59 4.40
N GLU A 70 13.43 8.97 5.47
CA GLU A 70 13.18 7.53 5.51
C GLU A 70 12.08 7.15 4.49
N GLU A 71 12.31 6.07 3.76
CA GLU A 71 11.32 5.54 2.83
C GLU A 71 10.24 4.73 3.57
N THR A 72 9.38 5.45 4.28
CA THR A 72 8.21 4.89 4.96
C THR A 72 7.03 4.71 4.00
N ILE A 73 6.00 3.94 4.39
CA ILE A 73 4.74 3.87 3.62
C ILE A 73 4.13 5.26 3.42
N HIS A 74 4.16 6.10 4.46
CA HIS A 74 3.63 7.47 4.38
C HIS A 74 4.44 8.30 3.39
N HIS A 75 5.77 8.22 3.44
CA HIS A 75 6.63 8.92 2.50
C HIS A 75 6.36 8.47 1.05
N PHE A 76 6.34 7.15 0.81
CA PHE A 76 6.06 6.57 -0.50
C PHE A 76 4.70 7.01 -1.07
N LEU A 77 3.63 7.01 -0.24
CA LEU A 77 2.27 7.27 -0.72
C LEU A 77 1.91 8.75 -0.79
N PHE A 78 2.50 9.61 0.05
CA PHE A 78 1.98 10.98 0.25
C PHE A 78 3.03 12.08 0.16
N VAL A 79 4.33 11.77 0.16
CA VAL A 79 5.38 12.80 0.30
C VAL A 79 6.41 12.77 -0.83
N CYS A 80 6.86 11.58 -1.26
CA CYS A 80 8.01 11.44 -2.15
C CYS A 80 7.78 12.13 -3.51
N PRO A 81 8.49 13.22 -3.87
CA PRO A 81 8.27 13.99 -5.11
C PRO A 81 8.39 13.16 -6.39
N GLN A 82 9.18 12.07 -6.35
CA GLN A 82 9.29 11.12 -7.47
C GLN A 82 7.94 10.61 -7.97
N TYR A 83 6.94 10.51 -7.10
CA TYR A 83 5.62 9.95 -7.40
C TYR A 83 4.52 11.01 -7.48
N ASP A 84 4.86 12.29 -7.66
CA ASP A 84 3.87 13.39 -7.72
C ASP A 84 2.86 13.19 -8.85
N ARG A 85 3.32 12.72 -10.02
CA ARG A 85 2.45 12.48 -11.17
C ARG A 85 1.44 11.38 -10.88
N GLU A 86 1.89 10.25 -10.34
CA GLU A 86 1.05 9.12 -9.97
C GLU A 86 0.07 9.51 -8.86
N ARG A 87 0.53 10.27 -7.86
CA ARG A 87 -0.32 10.81 -6.79
C ARG A 87 -1.38 11.76 -7.32
N PHE A 88 -1.04 12.60 -8.30
CA PHE A 88 -2.00 13.49 -8.94
C PHE A 88 -3.10 12.70 -9.65
N VAL A 89 -2.74 11.64 -10.40
CA VAL A 89 -3.72 10.76 -11.05
C VAL A 89 -4.61 10.06 -10.02
N LEU A 90 -4.02 9.54 -8.94
CA LEU A 90 -4.75 8.90 -7.84
C LEU A 90 -5.73 9.88 -7.19
N SER A 91 -5.27 11.10 -6.90
CA SER A 91 -6.06 12.17 -6.27
C SER A 91 -7.17 12.67 -7.18
N ARG A 92 -6.97 12.73 -8.51
CA ARG A 92 -8.06 13.06 -9.45
C ARG A 92 -9.18 12.03 -9.46
N LYS A 93 -8.89 10.76 -9.17
CA LYS A 93 -9.89 9.68 -9.17
C LYS A 93 -10.59 9.53 -7.82
N LEU A 94 -9.83 9.62 -6.72
CA LEU A 94 -10.33 9.38 -5.37
C LEU A 94 -10.65 10.66 -4.57
N GLY A 95 -10.32 11.83 -5.12
CA GLY A 95 -10.49 13.12 -4.47
C GLY A 95 -9.71 13.21 -3.15
N ARG A 96 -10.29 13.90 -2.16
CA ARG A 96 -9.67 14.10 -0.84
C ARG A 96 -9.41 12.80 -0.08
N LYS A 97 -10.11 11.71 -0.40
CA LYS A 97 -9.90 10.42 0.27
C LYS A 97 -8.59 9.74 -0.15
N ALA A 98 -7.96 10.19 -1.25
CA ALA A 98 -6.69 9.67 -1.74
C ALA A 98 -5.55 9.79 -0.72
N SER A 99 -5.61 10.75 0.21
CA SER A 99 -4.60 10.96 1.25
C SER A 99 -4.82 10.12 2.52
N SER A 100 -5.81 9.22 2.53
CA SER A 100 -6.13 8.36 3.67
C SER A 100 -5.62 6.95 3.46
N LEU A 101 -4.58 6.57 4.22
CA LEU A 101 -4.05 5.20 4.20
C LEU A 101 -5.11 4.14 4.57
N PRO A 102 -5.95 4.33 5.61
CA PRO A 102 -7.07 3.41 5.88
C PRO A 102 -7.98 3.23 4.66
N PHE A 103 -8.37 4.32 3.99
CA PHE A 103 -9.27 4.25 2.83
C PHE A 103 -8.64 3.47 1.67
N LEU A 104 -7.38 3.76 1.32
CA LEU A 104 -6.67 3.05 0.24
C LEU A 104 -6.53 1.54 0.49
N LEU A 105 -6.47 1.12 1.76
CA LEU A 105 -6.21 -0.26 2.15
C LEU A 105 -7.45 -1.07 2.54
N THR A 106 -8.60 -0.43 2.73
CA THR A 106 -9.83 -1.09 3.22
C THR A 106 -11.06 -0.88 2.34
N ASP A 107 -11.09 0.14 1.48
CA ASP A 107 -12.26 0.46 0.68
C ASP A 107 -12.17 -0.20 -0.71
N PRO A 108 -13.16 -1.03 -1.12
CA PRO A 108 -13.18 -1.68 -2.44
C PRO A 108 -13.07 -0.69 -3.61
N SER A 109 -13.68 0.50 -3.49
CA SER A 109 -13.66 1.52 -4.54
C SER A 109 -12.28 2.15 -4.73
N ALA A 110 -11.43 2.10 -3.70
CA ALA A 110 -10.07 2.60 -3.76
C ALA A 110 -9.09 1.61 -4.37
N MET A 111 -9.43 0.31 -4.37
CA MET A 111 -8.45 -0.74 -4.61
C MET A 111 -7.82 -0.70 -5.99
N GLU A 112 -8.64 -0.63 -7.03
CA GLU A 112 -8.15 -0.59 -8.41
C GLU A 112 -7.22 0.60 -8.62
N HIS A 113 -7.62 1.78 -8.13
CA HIS A 113 -6.85 3.01 -8.26
C HIS A 113 -5.54 2.97 -7.47
N PHE A 114 -5.56 2.41 -6.26
CA PHE A 114 -4.36 2.20 -5.45
C PHE A 114 -3.37 1.24 -6.09
N LEU A 115 -3.84 0.10 -6.60
CA LEU A 115 -3.01 -0.88 -7.29
C LEU A 115 -2.39 -0.28 -8.57
N ARG A 116 -3.15 0.53 -9.30
CA ARG A 116 -2.64 1.24 -10.49
C ARG A 116 -1.55 2.23 -10.14
N TYR A 117 -1.72 2.99 -9.04
CA TYR A 117 -0.69 3.87 -8.49
C TYR A 117 0.60 3.08 -8.19
N VAL A 118 0.49 1.98 -7.43
CA VAL A 118 1.64 1.14 -7.08
C VAL A 118 2.35 0.62 -8.33
N ASN A 119 1.60 0.14 -9.32
CA ASN A 119 2.19 -0.37 -10.56
C ASN A 119 2.91 0.74 -11.36
N SER A 120 2.30 1.93 -11.47
CA SER A 120 2.90 3.05 -12.22
C SER A 120 4.16 3.58 -11.55
N THR A 121 4.28 3.53 -10.22
CA THR A 121 5.52 3.94 -9.55
C THR A 121 6.73 3.07 -9.88
N GLY A 122 6.51 1.81 -10.30
CA GLY A 122 7.57 0.83 -10.55
C GLY A 122 8.35 0.38 -9.30
N ARG A 123 8.19 1.06 -8.16
CA ARG A 123 9.03 0.91 -6.96
C ARG A 123 9.07 -0.51 -6.40
N LEU A 124 7.95 -1.21 -6.51
CA LEU A 124 7.72 -2.53 -5.94
C LEU A 124 7.78 -3.66 -6.97
N LYS A 125 8.13 -3.37 -8.24
CA LYS A 125 8.19 -4.36 -9.31
C LYS A 125 9.18 -5.49 -9.04
N SER A 126 10.29 -5.22 -8.35
CA SER A 126 11.27 -6.27 -8.02
C SER A 126 10.73 -7.31 -7.02
N SER A 127 9.84 -6.92 -6.11
CA SER A 127 9.28 -7.82 -5.09
C SER A 127 7.93 -8.42 -5.48
N PHE A 128 7.08 -7.62 -6.14
CA PHE A 128 5.70 -7.98 -6.48
C PHE A 128 5.43 -8.00 -7.98
N GLY A 129 6.46 -7.89 -8.83
CA GLY A 129 6.32 -7.89 -10.29
C GLY A 129 5.40 -6.80 -10.81
N GLU A 130 4.93 -6.97 -12.04
CA GLU A 130 3.82 -6.14 -12.51
C GLU A 130 2.53 -6.56 -11.80
N VAL A 131 1.91 -5.57 -11.18
CA VAL A 131 0.63 -5.69 -10.50
C VAL A 131 -0.43 -5.65 -11.59
N LEU A 132 -0.67 -6.80 -12.23
CA LEU A 132 -1.68 -6.94 -13.28
C LEU A 132 -3.05 -6.63 -12.67
N LEU A 133 -3.64 -5.51 -13.09
CA LEU A 133 -5.01 -5.20 -12.77
C LEU A 133 -5.93 -6.15 -13.57
N PRO A 134 -7.02 -6.65 -12.96
CA PRO A 134 -8.13 -7.13 -13.77
C PRO A 134 -8.60 -5.98 -14.67
N PRO A 135 -9.01 -6.27 -15.93
CA PRO A 135 -9.54 -5.25 -16.82
C PRO A 135 -10.66 -4.48 -16.12
N ALA A 136 -10.67 -3.16 -16.29
CA ALA A 136 -11.70 -2.31 -15.70
C ALA A 136 -13.08 -2.90 -16.04
N PRO A 137 -14.04 -2.90 -15.10
CA PRO A 137 -15.39 -3.33 -15.42
C PRO A 137 -15.88 -2.46 -16.58
N VAL A 138 -16.19 -3.12 -17.70
CA VAL A 138 -16.84 -2.48 -18.84
C VAL A 138 -18.13 -1.91 -18.29
N LYS A 139 -18.24 -0.58 -18.26
CA LYS A 139 -19.52 0.07 -17.98
C LYS A 139 -20.46 -0.33 -19.11
N GLN A 140 -21.42 -1.21 -18.81
CA GLN A 140 -22.60 -1.42 -19.65
C GLN A 140 -23.49 -0.18 -19.59
#